data_AF-A0A2I0N6K3-F1
#
_entry.id   AF-A0A2I0N6K3-F1
#
_cell.length_a   1.000
_cell.length_b   1.000
_cell.length_c   1.000
_cell.angle_alpha   90.00
_cell.angle_beta   90.00
_cell.angle_gamma   90.00
#
_symmetry.space_group_name_H-M   'P 1'
#
loop_
_entity.id
_entity.type
_entity.pdbx_description
1 polymer ?
#
loop_
_entity_poly.entity_id
_entity_poly.type
_entity_poly.pdbx_seq_one_letter_code
_entity_poly.pdbx_strand_id
1 'polypeptide(L)'
;MNKEGHLKRAEEIYRSIMILKDDENNLSAVVELAYGCAIHYLAYGCERRYGTHSDIHTGLPRLLRRMNENEIADMFERLDTIRHGRWYGGKGNGETLSEVLGMLEKIVGWSK
;
A
#
# COMPACT_ATOMS: atom_id res chain seq x y z
N MET A 1 10.67 -11.84 1.43
CA MET A 1 10.86 -12.37 0.05
C MET A 1 12.08 -11.70 -0.56
N ASN A 2 12.61 -12.08 -1.74
CA ASN A 2 13.61 -11.20 -2.39
C ASN A 2 12.91 -10.03 -3.11
N LYS A 3 13.68 -9.01 -3.51
CA LYS A 3 13.19 -7.84 -4.27
C LYS A 3 12.24 -8.21 -5.41
N GLU A 4 12.65 -9.12 -6.29
CA GLU A 4 11.87 -9.56 -7.45
C GLU A 4 10.58 -10.27 -7.02
N GLY A 5 10.63 -11.02 -5.93
CA GLY A 5 9.46 -11.61 -5.30
C GLY A 5 8.47 -10.55 -4.86
N HIS A 6 8.92 -9.50 -4.16
CA HIS A 6 8.05 -8.41 -3.72
C HIS A 6 7.38 -7.73 -4.91
N LEU A 7 8.13 -7.42 -5.97
CA LEU A 7 7.56 -6.84 -7.19
C LEU A 7 6.50 -7.76 -7.81
N LYS A 8 6.82 -9.03 -8.03
CA LYS A 8 5.88 -9.99 -8.61
C LYS A 8 4.59 -10.07 -7.80
N ARG A 9 4.71 -10.13 -6.47
CA ARG A 9 3.54 -10.21 -5.58
C ARG A 9 2.74 -8.91 -5.58
N ALA A 10 3.40 -7.76 -5.60
CA ALA A 10 2.73 -6.47 -5.72
C ALA A 10 1.91 -6.39 -7.01
N GLU A 11 2.47 -6.80 -8.14
CA GLU A 11 1.80 -6.80 -9.44
C GLU A 11 0.62 -7.79 -9.52
N GLU A 12 0.74 -8.96 -8.91
CA GLU A 12 -0.37 -9.91 -8.78
C GLU A 12 -1.55 -9.30 -8.01
N ILE A 13 -1.28 -8.71 -6.85
CA ILE A 13 -2.32 -8.07 -6.03
C ILE A 13 -2.90 -6.86 -6.76
N TYR A 14 -2.07 -6.05 -7.41
CA TYR A 14 -2.50 -4.88 -8.18
C TYR A 14 -3.47 -5.25 -9.29
N ARG A 15 -3.22 -6.36 -10.02
CA ARG A 15 -4.17 -6.89 -11.01
C ARG A 15 -5.52 -7.25 -10.37
N SER A 16 -5.53 -7.90 -9.22
CA SER A 16 -6.77 -8.22 -8.49
C SER A 16 -7.54 -6.96 -8.08
N ILE A 17 -6.84 -5.93 -7.60
CA ILE A 17 -7.45 -4.62 -7.28
C ILE A 17 -8.12 -4.03 -8.52
N MET A 18 -7.44 -4.05 -9.67
CA MET A 18 -7.98 -3.49 -10.91
C MET A 18 -9.24 -4.19 -11.41
N ILE A 19 -9.38 -5.49 -11.13
CA ILE A 19 -10.58 -6.28 -11.45
C ILE A 19 -11.73 -5.94 -10.50
N LEU A 20 -11.44 -5.75 -9.22
CA LEU A 20 -12.44 -5.59 -8.16
C LEU A 20 -12.88 -4.14 -7.92
N LYS A 21 -12.13 -3.14 -8.41
CA LYS A 21 -12.35 -1.73 -8.06
C LYS A 21 -13.75 -1.20 -8.41
N ASP A 22 -14.41 -1.74 -9.43
CA ASP A 22 -15.72 -1.25 -9.86
C ASP A 22 -16.87 -1.98 -9.16
N ASP A 23 -16.59 -2.95 -8.28
CA ASP A 23 -17.58 -3.66 -7.48
C ASP A 23 -17.67 -3.09 -6.06
N GLU A 24 -18.74 -2.34 -5.82
CA GLU A 24 -19.01 -1.69 -4.53
C GLU A 24 -19.13 -2.69 -3.36
N ASN A 25 -19.49 -3.95 -3.63
CA ASN A 25 -19.59 -4.99 -2.60
C ASN A 25 -18.20 -5.45 -2.12
N ASN A 26 -17.16 -5.17 -2.90
CA ASN A 26 -15.80 -5.60 -2.63
C ASN A 26 -14.90 -4.48 -2.10
N LEU A 27 -15.46 -3.33 -1.73
CA LEU A 27 -14.69 -2.17 -1.28
C LEU A 27 -13.71 -2.50 -0.15
N SER A 28 -14.17 -3.17 0.92
CA SER A 28 -13.30 -3.54 2.05
C SER A 28 -12.18 -4.49 1.62
N ALA A 29 -12.45 -5.42 0.71
CA ALA A 29 -11.43 -6.30 0.15
C ALA A 29 -10.42 -5.52 -0.68
N VAL A 30 -10.87 -4.55 -1.49
CA VAL A 30 -9.98 -3.70 -2.27
C VAL A 30 -9.06 -2.86 -1.39
N VAL A 31 -9.56 -2.31 -0.27
CA VAL A 31 -8.72 -1.57 0.68
C VAL A 31 -7.65 -2.47 1.31
N GLU A 32 -8.02 -3.68 1.74
CA GLU A 32 -7.07 -4.63 2.32
C GLU A 32 -6.01 -5.06 1.30
N LEU A 33 -6.43 -5.34 0.06
CA LEU A 33 -5.53 -5.65 -1.05
C LEU A 33 -4.61 -4.46 -1.35
N ALA A 34 -5.12 -3.22 -1.36
CA ALA A 34 -4.31 -2.03 -1.60
C ALA A 34 -3.23 -1.86 -0.54
N TYR A 35 -3.55 -2.10 0.73
CA TYR A 35 -2.57 -2.07 1.81
C TYR A 35 -1.49 -3.15 1.64
N GLY A 36 -1.88 -4.40 1.38
CA GLY A 36 -0.94 -5.48 1.10
C GLY A 36 -0.07 -5.21 -0.13
N CYS A 37 -0.66 -4.66 -1.19
CA CYS A 37 0.04 -4.26 -2.41
C CYS A 37 1.09 -3.17 -2.13
N ALA A 38 0.71 -2.14 -1.35
CA ALA A 38 1.59 -1.06 -0.95
C ALA A 38 2.80 -1.59 -0.16
N ILE A 39 2.62 -2.52 0.79
CA ILE A 39 3.74 -3.14 1.52
C ILE A 39 4.76 -3.75 0.55
N HIS A 40 4.30 -4.51 -0.44
CA HIS A 40 5.20 -5.16 -1.39
C HIS A 40 5.92 -4.15 -2.29
N TYR A 41 5.22 -3.12 -2.79
CA TYR A 41 5.87 -2.04 -3.54
C TYR A 41 6.87 -1.25 -2.69
N LEU A 42 6.55 -0.99 -1.42
CA LEU A 42 7.46 -0.28 -0.51
C LEU A 42 8.71 -1.10 -0.20
N ALA A 43 8.56 -2.39 0.08
CA ALA A 43 9.68 -3.31 0.29
C ALA A 43 10.59 -3.35 -0.96
N TYR A 44 10.00 -3.48 -2.15
CA TYR A 44 10.73 -3.44 -3.43
C TYR A 44 11.47 -2.10 -3.63
N GLY A 45 10.78 -0.98 -3.41
CA GLY A 45 11.33 0.36 -3.58
C GLY A 45 12.46 0.66 -2.60
N CYS A 46 12.31 0.28 -1.33
CA CYS A 46 13.35 0.41 -0.31
C CYS A 46 14.62 -0.38 -0.67
N GLU A 47 14.46 -1.62 -1.12
CA GLU A 47 15.59 -2.45 -1.52
C GLU A 47 16.26 -1.90 -2.79
N ARG A 48 15.49 -1.41 -3.74
CA ARG A 48 16.00 -0.82 -4.98
C ARG A 48 16.73 0.51 -4.75
N ARG A 49 16.17 1.41 -3.96
CA ARG A 49 16.70 2.78 -3.75
C ARG A 49 17.82 2.83 -2.73
N TYR A 50 17.77 1.97 -1.71
CA TYR A 50 18.65 2.08 -0.54
C TYR A 50 19.37 0.77 -0.19
N GLY A 51 19.21 -0.29 -0.98
CA GLY A 51 19.78 -1.61 -0.68
C GLY A 51 19.26 -2.22 0.62
N THR A 52 18.17 -1.67 1.17
CA THR A 52 17.63 -2.08 2.46
C THR A 52 16.48 -3.05 2.23
N HIS A 53 16.71 -4.32 2.56
CA HIS A 53 15.64 -5.29 2.61
C HIS A 53 14.82 -5.10 3.89
N SER A 54 13.52 -4.87 3.77
CA SER A 54 12.63 -4.65 4.91
C SER A 54 11.36 -5.46 4.74
N ASP A 55 11.41 -6.72 5.15
CA ASP A 55 10.27 -7.64 5.19
C ASP A 55 9.45 -7.42 6.48
N ILE A 56 9.17 -6.17 6.81
CA ILE A 56 8.50 -5.80 8.06
C ILE A 56 7.31 -4.90 7.76
N HIS A 57 6.12 -5.49 7.88
CA HIS A 57 4.84 -4.78 7.96
C HIS A 57 4.84 -3.70 9.06
N THR A 58 5.64 -3.90 10.12
CA THR A 58 5.78 -2.99 11.25
C THR A 58 7.02 -2.11 11.11
N GLY A 59 6.84 -0.79 11.20
CA GLY A 59 7.96 0.16 11.20
C GLY A 59 8.39 0.66 9.81
N LEU A 60 7.69 0.25 8.74
CA LEU A 60 7.83 0.82 7.39
C LEU A 60 7.74 2.36 7.36
N PRO A 61 6.75 3.01 8.00
CA PRO A 61 6.70 4.47 8.07
C PRO A 61 7.96 5.09 8.72
N ARG A 62 8.41 4.51 9.84
CA ARG A 62 9.62 4.98 10.53
C ARG A 62 10.87 4.80 9.67
N LEU A 63 10.95 3.72 8.90
CA LEU A 63 12.04 3.50 7.96
C LEU A 63 12.03 4.56 6.84
N LEU A 64 10.87 4.78 6.21
CA LEU A 64 10.70 5.77 5.15
C LEU A 64 11.07 7.18 5.63
N ARG A 65 10.61 7.58 6.83
CA ARG A 65 10.99 8.87 7.44
C ARG A 65 12.50 8.98 7.65
N ARG A 66 13.19 7.91 8.09
CA ARG A 66 14.66 7.89 8.21
C ARG A 66 15.39 8.05 6.87
N MET A 67 14.73 7.68 5.77
CA MET A 67 15.22 7.84 4.40
C MET A 67 14.80 9.18 3.75
N ASN A 68 14.19 10.10 4.53
CA ASN A 68 13.58 11.35 4.07
C ASN A 68 12.37 11.20 3.13
N GLU A 69 11.77 10.01 3.07
CA GLU A 69 10.60 9.70 2.24
C GLU A 69 9.28 9.96 3.01
N ASN A 70 9.15 11.19 3.54
CA ASN A 70 8.05 11.56 4.44
C ASN A 70 6.67 11.47 3.78
N GLU A 71 6.54 11.94 2.53
CA GLU A 71 5.27 11.88 1.80
C GLU A 71 4.77 10.43 1.62
N ILE A 72 5.69 9.51 1.30
CA ILE A 72 5.37 8.09 1.15
C ILE A 72 5.01 7.46 2.49
N ALA A 73 5.71 7.83 3.56
CA ALA A 73 5.37 7.39 4.91
C ALA A 73 3.96 7.83 5.31
N ASP A 74 3.62 9.11 5.08
CA ASP A 74 2.32 9.69 5.41
C ASP A 74 1.19 9.01 4.60
N MET A 75 1.42 8.73 3.32
CA MET A 75 0.45 7.99 2.47
C MET A 75 0.22 6.57 2.97
N PHE A 76 1.28 5.86 3.35
CA PHE A 76 1.15 4.51 3.85
C PHE A 76 0.42 4.46 5.20
N GLU A 77 0.72 5.39 6.11
CA GLU A 77 -0.01 5.53 7.39
C GLU A 77 -1.48 5.91 7.19
N ARG A 78 -1.77 6.79 6.22
CA ARG A 78 -3.13 7.12 5.83
C ARG A 78 -3.88 5.90 5.31
N LEU A 79 -3.24 5.10 4.46
CA LEU A 79 -3.81 3.85 3.94
C LEU A 79 -4.14 2.86 5.08
N ASP A 80 -3.25 2.71 6.06
CA ASP A 80 -3.50 1.84 7.23
C ASP A 80 -4.64 2.38 8.12
N THR A 81 -4.76 3.71 8.23
CA THR A 81 -5.88 4.35 8.95
C THR A 81 -7.21 4.04 8.29
N ILE A 82 -7.30 4.17 6.96
CA ILE A 82 -8.52 3.84 6.19
C ILE A 82 -8.84 2.34 6.35
N ARG A 83 -7.83 1.48 6.23
CA ARG A 83 -7.97 0.03 6.39
C ARG A 83 -8.56 -0.33 7.75
N HIS A 84 -8.00 0.19 8.84
CA HIS A 84 -8.54 -0.02 10.18
C HIS A 84 -9.97 0.54 10.34
N GLY A 85 -10.23 1.74 9.83
CA GLY A 85 -11.56 2.36 9.90
C GLY A 85 -12.63 1.55 9.18
N ARG A 86 -12.32 1.02 7.99
CA ARG A 86 -13.23 0.15 7.21
C ARG A 86 -13.46 -1.20 7.88
N TRP A 87 -12.44 -1.76 8.54
CA TRP A 87 -12.54 -3.09 9.16
C TRP A 87 -13.24 -3.07 10.53
N TYR A 88 -12.99 -2.05 11.35
CA TYR A 88 -13.48 -1.98 12.73
C TYR A 88 -14.56 -0.92 12.97
N GLY A 89 -14.71 0.07 12.08
CA GLY A 89 -15.49 1.29 12.32
C GLY A 89 -16.94 1.28 11.83
N GLY A 90 -17.39 0.28 11.07
CA GLY A 90 -18.78 0.07 10.65
C GLY A 90 -19.44 1.17 9.78
N LYS A 91 -18.86 2.37 9.71
CA LYS A 91 -19.26 3.46 8.83
C LYS A 91 -18.23 3.58 7.72
N GLY A 92 -18.71 3.61 6.48
CA GLY A 92 -17.91 4.10 5.38
C GLY A 92 -17.60 5.56 5.67
N ASN A 93 -16.43 5.81 6.27
CA ASN A 93 -15.80 7.11 6.24
C ASN A 93 -15.94 7.60 4.79
N GLY A 94 -16.34 8.86 4.54
CA GLY A 94 -16.52 9.40 3.19
C GLY A 94 -15.28 9.34 2.28
N GLU A 95 -14.23 8.68 2.74
CA GLU A 95 -13.04 8.17 2.05
C GLU A 95 -13.47 7.30 0.87
N THR A 96 -13.10 7.77 -0.31
CA THR A 96 -13.48 7.12 -1.57
C THR A 96 -12.47 6.07 -1.93
N LEU A 97 -12.90 5.05 -2.67
CA LEU A 97 -12.00 4.12 -3.32
C LEU A 97 -10.93 4.85 -4.18
N SER A 98 -11.30 6.00 -4.76
CA SER A 98 -10.39 6.87 -5.50
C SER A 98 -9.22 7.38 -4.64
N GLU A 99 -9.44 7.72 -3.36
CA GLU A 99 -8.35 8.13 -2.45
C GLU A 99 -7.36 6.98 -2.23
N VAL A 100 -7.87 5.78 -1.96
CA VAL A 100 -7.06 4.57 -1.75
C VAL A 100 -6.23 4.23 -2.98
N LEU A 101 -6.86 4.21 -4.15
CA LEU A 101 -6.18 3.92 -5.42
C LEU A 101 -5.16 5.01 -5.77
N GLY A 102 -5.49 6.28 -5.54
CA GLY A 102 -4.56 7.39 -5.79
C GLY A 102 -3.31 7.32 -4.92
N MET A 103 -3.45 6.96 -3.64
CA MET A 103 -2.28 6.72 -2.78
C MET A 103 -1.46 5.51 -3.25
N LEU A 104 -2.12 4.41 -3.62
CA LEU A 104 -1.44 3.23 -4.14
C LEU A 104 -0.66 3.54 -5.41
N GLU A 105 -1.24 4.28 -6.36
CA GLU A 105 -0.56 4.69 -7.60
C GLU A 105 0.70 5.52 -7.34
N LYS A 106 0.64 6.45 -6.38
CA LYS A 106 1.82 7.23 -5.97
C LYS A 106 2.90 6.34 -5.37
N ILE A 107 2.53 5.37 -4.52
CA ILE A 107 3.47 4.39 -3.95
C ILE A 107 4.08 3.52 -5.07
N VAL A 108 3.28 3.09 -6.05
CA VAL A 108 3.77 2.32 -7.21
C VAL A 108 4.80 3.14 -7.99
N GLY A 109 4.48 4.41 -8.29
CA GLY A 109 5.39 5.33 -8.99
C GLY A 109 6.69 5.54 -8.23
N TRP A 110 6.62 5.72 -6.92
CA TRP A 110 7.80 5.84 -6.05
C TRP A 110 8.64 4.56 -6.00
N SER A 111 8.02 3.38 -6.00
CA SER A 111 8.77 2.12 -5.92
C SER A 111 9.64 1.85 -7.16
N LYS A 112 9.32 2.53 -8.26
CA LYS A 112 9.99 2.44 -9.55
C LYS A 112 11.03 3.55 -9.74
#